data_AF-A0A1V4W6E5-F1
#
_entry.id   AF-A0A1V4W6E5-F1
#
_cell.length_a   1.000
_cell.length_b   1.000
_cell.length_c   1.000
_cell.angle_alpha   90.00
_cell.angle_beta   90.00
_cell.angle_gamma   90.00
#
_symmetry.space_group_name_H-M   'P 1'
#
loop_
_entity.id
_entity.type
_entity.pdbx_description
1 polymer ?
#
loop_
_entity_poly.entity_id
_entity_poly.type
_entity_poly.pdbx_seq_one_letter_code
_entity_poly.pdbx_strand_id
1 'polypeptide(L)'
;MIDVFDSLHEAEYRDPNFYRNFDHGLDGFFYHTFEVAFAFLFTLYKKVLLHQKGGEEDFTALDWEELLDLTLNKAPLEFYTMHARKEGNTFSVKTLWPFRESVYFYRLLDHVEKNGVKIKEVMRLFYDPQEKNENATLKRNRICERILKKKSILDLVEIFVYGSERTYIKPIVDFLLIYEPEIRKDDSVMTREEQDTAVTLGRRIGAAVGKSEDGKKGDLYALRKSRKKVDFLEQINRLQFKLGSDFIVPPDVYEGKLNDNNFQEFKQFCMIAALNSFNAATSETKK
;
A
#
# COMPACT_ATOMS: atom_id res chain seq x y z
N MET A 1 -22.93 22.14 15.04
CA MET A 1 -21.46 22.22 15.22
C MET A 1 -20.97 21.45 16.45
N ILE A 2 -21.84 21.15 17.44
CA ILE A 2 -21.48 20.43 18.68
C ILE A 2 -21.50 18.89 18.49
N ASP A 3 -22.43 18.34 17.71
CA ASP A 3 -22.57 16.87 17.61
C ASP A 3 -21.38 16.15 16.97
N VAL A 4 -20.74 16.74 15.94
CA VAL A 4 -19.53 16.17 15.31
C VAL A 4 -18.32 16.26 16.25
N PHE A 5 -18.30 17.28 17.11
CA PHE A 5 -17.21 17.50 18.05
C PHE A 5 -17.16 16.39 19.10
N ASP A 6 -18.30 16.02 19.67
CA ASP A 6 -18.38 14.94 20.67
C ASP A 6 -17.96 13.58 20.09
N SER A 7 -18.39 13.25 18.86
CA SER A 7 -17.97 12.02 18.17
C SER A 7 -16.46 11.98 17.90
N LEU A 8 -15.84 13.12 17.55
CA LEU A 8 -14.38 13.17 17.35
C LEU A 8 -13.59 13.02 18.65
N HIS A 9 -14.17 13.43 19.79
CA HIS A 9 -13.55 13.24 21.11
C HIS A 9 -13.43 11.76 21.51
N GLU A 10 -14.21 10.86 20.92
CA GLU A 10 -14.07 9.41 21.16
C GLU A 10 -12.73 8.86 20.67
N ALA A 11 -12.09 9.55 19.73
CA ALA A 11 -10.76 9.18 19.24
C ALA A 11 -9.63 9.51 20.23
N GLU A 12 -9.87 10.45 21.15
CA GLU A 12 -8.86 10.93 22.08
C GLU A 12 -8.32 9.82 22.98
N TYR A 13 -7.02 9.92 23.24
CA TYR A 13 -6.33 9.09 24.21
C TYR A 13 -5.54 10.03 25.13
N ARG A 14 -5.73 9.85 26.44
CA ARG A 14 -4.99 10.60 27.45
C ARG A 14 -3.68 9.86 27.74
N ASP A 15 -2.61 10.27 27.08
CA ASP A 15 -1.28 9.79 27.41
C ASP A 15 -0.83 10.36 28.76
N PRO A 16 -0.45 9.52 29.75
CA PRO A 16 0.00 10.00 31.06
C PRO A 16 1.18 10.97 31.01
N ASN A 17 1.99 10.88 29.95
CA ASN A 17 3.17 11.72 29.75
C ASN A 17 2.94 12.85 28.74
N PHE A 18 1.72 13.02 28.23
CA PHE A 18 1.34 14.06 27.27
C PHE A 18 2.17 14.07 25.97
N TYR A 19 2.76 12.93 25.56
CA TYR A 19 3.50 12.84 24.30
C TYR A 19 2.60 12.68 23.08
N ARG A 20 1.39 12.15 23.28
CA ARG A 20 0.40 11.92 22.21
C ARG A 20 -1.02 12.08 22.74
N ASN A 21 -1.94 12.40 21.83
CA ASN A 21 -3.36 12.63 22.12
C ASN A 21 -4.29 11.60 21.46
N PHE A 22 -3.75 10.58 20.77
CA PHE A 22 -4.51 9.46 20.22
C PHE A 22 -3.68 8.17 20.25
N ASP A 23 -4.37 7.03 20.28
CA ASP A 23 -3.79 5.70 20.07
C ASP A 23 -4.36 5.12 18.78
N HIS A 24 -3.47 4.79 17.84
CA HIS A 24 -3.84 4.45 16.47
C HIS A 24 -4.01 2.96 16.20
N GLY A 25 -3.65 2.07 17.12
CA GLY A 25 -3.84 0.61 16.98
C GLY A 25 -3.05 -0.09 15.85
N LEU A 26 -2.38 0.67 14.96
CA LEU A 26 -1.53 0.15 13.87
C LEU A 26 -0.20 -0.47 14.33
N ASP A 27 0.16 -0.35 15.62
CA ASP A 27 1.44 -0.73 16.24
C ASP A 27 2.69 -0.10 15.59
N GLY A 28 3.80 -0.06 16.33
CA GLY A 28 5.07 0.49 15.86
C GLY A 28 5.16 2.01 15.92
N PHE A 29 6.27 2.55 15.41
CA PHE A 29 6.59 3.97 15.52
C PHE A 29 6.13 4.75 14.30
N PHE A 30 5.49 5.91 14.51
CA PHE A 30 5.07 6.85 13.47
C PHE A 30 5.70 8.21 13.77
N TYR A 31 6.64 8.64 12.94
CA TYR A 31 7.47 9.83 13.17
C TYR A 31 7.12 10.99 12.23
N HIS A 32 6.75 10.68 10.98
CA HIS A 32 6.62 11.69 9.93
C HIS A 32 5.17 12.12 9.71
N THR A 33 5.00 13.34 9.18
CA THR A 33 3.70 14.01 9.06
C THR A 33 2.62 13.19 8.36
N PHE A 34 2.92 12.53 7.23
CA PHE A 34 1.88 11.84 6.46
C PHE A 34 1.53 10.46 7.04
N GLU A 35 2.49 9.77 7.64
CA GLU A 35 2.17 8.52 8.35
C GLU A 35 1.38 8.79 9.63
N VAL A 36 1.69 9.86 10.37
CA VAL A 36 0.91 10.31 11.53
C VAL A 36 -0.50 10.72 11.10
N ALA A 37 -0.63 11.48 10.00
CA ALA A 37 -1.94 11.86 9.45
C ALA A 37 -2.76 10.63 9.03
N PHE A 38 -2.14 9.66 8.35
CA PHE A 38 -2.78 8.39 7.99
C PHE A 38 -3.26 7.66 9.25
N ALA A 39 -2.39 7.52 10.26
CA ALA A 39 -2.71 6.81 11.50
C ALA A 39 -3.85 7.50 12.28
N PHE A 40 -3.86 8.83 12.32
CA PHE A 40 -4.94 9.61 12.91
C PHE A 40 -6.27 9.38 12.18
N LEU A 41 -6.30 9.49 10.84
CA LEU A 41 -7.50 9.24 10.05
C LEU A 41 -7.98 7.79 10.20
N PHE A 42 -7.07 6.82 10.23
CA PHE A 42 -7.41 5.41 10.51
C PHE A 42 -8.04 5.23 11.90
N THR A 43 -7.59 5.99 12.90
CA THR A 43 -8.18 6.00 14.25
C THR A 43 -9.61 6.51 14.22
N LEU A 44 -9.88 7.61 13.49
CA LEU A 44 -11.23 8.13 13.30
C LEU A 44 -12.12 7.11 12.60
N TYR A 45 -11.61 6.46 11.56
CA TYR A 45 -12.33 5.39 10.87
C TYR A 45 -12.75 4.26 11.83
N LYS A 46 -11.82 3.74 12.64
CA LYS A 46 -12.11 2.64 13.56
C LYS A 46 -13.05 3.04 14.70
N LYS A 47 -12.78 4.16 15.36
CA LYS A 47 -13.49 4.52 16.59
C LYS A 47 -14.80 5.24 16.34
N VAL A 48 -14.82 6.15 15.37
CA VAL A 48 -15.97 7.03 15.12
C VAL A 48 -16.91 6.41 14.08
N LEU A 49 -16.37 5.88 12.98
CA LEU A 49 -17.22 5.42 11.87
C LEU A 49 -17.61 3.94 11.95
N LEU A 50 -16.79 3.14 12.63
CA LEU A 50 -17.06 1.72 12.86
C LEU A 50 -17.53 1.43 14.30
N HIS A 51 -17.55 2.45 15.18
CA HIS A 51 -17.85 2.34 16.61
C HIS A 51 -17.04 1.25 17.34
N GLN A 52 -15.85 0.90 16.82
CA GLN A 52 -15.02 -0.15 17.43
C GLN A 52 -14.37 0.40 18.69
N LYS A 53 -14.76 -0.17 19.85
CA LYS A 53 -14.10 0.09 21.13
C LYS A 53 -12.84 -0.77 21.22
N GLY A 54 -11.79 -0.21 21.82
CA GLY A 54 -10.43 -0.77 21.75
C GLY A 54 -10.35 -2.25 22.12
N GLY A 55 -9.76 -3.06 21.23
CA GLY A 55 -9.48 -4.48 21.43
C GLY A 55 -10.35 -5.45 20.61
N GLU A 56 -11.43 -4.98 19.99
CA GLU A 56 -12.27 -5.81 19.10
C GLU A 56 -11.66 -5.84 17.68
N GLU A 57 -11.19 -7.01 17.24
CA GLU A 57 -10.70 -7.22 15.86
C GLU A 57 -11.82 -7.59 14.87
N ASP A 58 -13.06 -7.75 15.34
CA ASP A 58 -14.16 -8.16 14.49
C ASP A 58 -14.59 -7.03 13.56
N PHE A 59 -14.87 -7.40 12.31
CA PHE A 59 -15.31 -6.47 11.28
C PHE A 59 -16.71 -5.94 11.61
N THR A 60 -16.84 -4.62 11.78
CA THR A 60 -18.12 -3.92 11.86
C THR A 60 -18.35 -3.18 10.55
N ALA A 61 -19.61 -3.14 10.08
CA ALA A 61 -19.93 -2.46 8.84
C ALA A 61 -19.82 -0.94 9.02
N LEU A 62 -19.24 -0.26 8.02
CA LEU A 62 -19.18 1.20 7.98
C LEU A 62 -20.58 1.83 7.97
N ASP A 63 -20.82 2.73 8.92
CA ASP A 63 -22.00 3.57 8.94
C ASP A 63 -21.86 4.67 7.87
N TRP A 64 -22.48 4.44 6.71
CA TRP A 64 -22.45 5.39 5.60
C TRP A 64 -23.28 6.64 5.88
N GLU A 65 -24.35 6.54 6.66
CA GLU A 65 -25.18 7.69 7.00
C GLU A 65 -24.40 8.61 7.92
N GLU A 66 -23.76 8.06 8.96
CA GLU A 66 -22.90 8.82 9.86
C GLU A 66 -21.68 9.38 9.13
N LEU A 67 -21.05 8.61 8.23
CA LEU A 67 -19.93 9.12 7.43
C LEU A 67 -20.36 10.34 6.60
N LEU A 68 -21.46 10.26 5.86
CA LEU A 68 -21.94 11.36 5.01
C LEU A 68 -22.46 12.53 5.85
N ASP A 69 -23.09 12.25 6.99
CA ASP A 69 -23.55 13.25 7.94
C ASP A 69 -22.36 14.04 8.53
N LEU A 70 -21.31 13.33 8.94
CA LEU A 70 -20.08 13.86 9.51
C LEU A 70 -19.24 14.62 8.48
N THR A 71 -19.17 14.15 7.23
CA THR A 71 -18.26 14.70 6.19
C THR A 71 -18.90 15.69 5.22
N LEU A 72 -20.23 15.66 5.02
CA LEU A 72 -20.92 16.48 4.01
C LEU A 72 -22.05 17.32 4.58
N ASN A 73 -22.90 16.76 5.45
CA ASN A 73 -24.16 17.43 5.83
C ASN A 73 -24.01 18.41 7.00
N LYS A 74 -23.18 18.09 8.01
CA LYS A 74 -23.05 18.93 9.22
C LYS A 74 -21.93 19.96 9.13
N ALA A 75 -20.83 19.63 8.44
CA ALA A 75 -19.75 20.53 8.04
C ALA A 75 -18.79 19.76 7.10
N PRO A 76 -18.32 20.34 5.98
CA PRO A 76 -17.22 19.75 5.22
C PRO A 76 -16.00 19.62 6.12
N LEU A 77 -15.66 18.39 6.52
CA LEU A 77 -14.53 18.15 7.41
C LEU A 77 -13.22 18.38 6.65
N GLU A 78 -12.53 19.45 7.03
CA GLU A 78 -11.17 19.74 6.59
C GLU A 78 -10.19 19.44 7.72
N PHE A 79 -9.23 18.54 7.47
CA PHE A 79 -8.15 18.28 8.40
C PHE A 79 -6.92 19.09 8.01
N TYR A 80 -6.30 19.76 8.96
CA TYR A 80 -5.03 20.45 8.75
C TYR A 80 -3.91 19.66 9.39
N THR A 81 -2.97 19.19 8.58
CA THR A 81 -1.74 18.58 9.08
C THR A 81 -0.67 19.66 9.19
N MET A 82 -0.08 19.78 10.38
CA MET A 82 0.93 20.78 10.67
C MET A 82 2.15 20.12 11.30
N HIS A 83 3.33 20.44 10.79
CA HIS A 83 4.60 20.11 11.42
C HIS A 83 5.32 21.41 11.77
N ALA A 84 5.64 21.56 13.05
CA ALA A 84 6.35 22.71 13.57
C ALA A 84 7.61 22.26 14.31
N ARG A 85 8.69 23.02 14.16
CA ARG A 85 9.96 22.77 14.85
C ARG A 85 10.18 23.85 15.89
N LYS A 86 10.64 23.45 17.08
CA LYS A 86 11.07 24.40 18.11
C LYS A 86 12.31 25.16 17.62
N GLU A 87 12.22 26.49 17.62
CA GLU A 87 13.31 27.41 17.28
C GLU A 87 13.44 28.43 18.41
N GLY A 88 14.43 28.25 19.28
CA GLY A 88 14.56 29.01 20.52
C GLY A 88 13.35 28.80 21.43
N ASN A 89 12.61 29.89 21.69
CA ASN A 89 11.41 29.91 22.53
C ASN A 89 10.10 29.88 21.73
N THR A 90 10.15 29.79 20.40
CA THR A 90 8.97 29.73 19.53
C THR A 90 8.93 28.43 18.74
N PHE A 91 7.81 28.18 18.07
CA PHE A 91 7.66 27.10 17.11
C PHE A 91 7.54 27.69 15.72
N SER A 92 8.39 27.25 14.80
CA SER A 92 8.34 27.62 13.40
C SER A 92 7.59 26.54 12.63
N VAL A 93 6.46 26.89 12.03
CA VAL A 93 5.69 25.98 11.17
C VAL A 93 6.52 25.71 9.91
N LYS A 94 6.87 24.44 9.70
CA LYS A 94 7.67 24.00 8.54
C LYS A 94 6.78 23.52 7.41
N THR A 95 5.69 22.85 7.74
CA THR A 95 4.70 22.43 6.74
C THR A 95 3.29 22.59 7.30
N LEU A 96 2.39 23.05 6.44
CA LEU A 96 0.95 23.08 6.67
C LEU A 96 0.29 22.51 5.42
N TRP A 97 -0.48 21.43 5.57
CA TRP A 97 -1.16 20.79 4.45
C TRP A 97 -2.64 20.52 4.82
N PRO A 98 -3.58 21.17 4.11
CA PRO A 98 -5.00 20.88 4.25
C PRO A 98 -5.36 19.57 3.51
N PHE A 99 -6.09 18.70 4.18
CA PHE A 99 -6.62 17.45 3.67
C PHE A 99 -8.15 17.49 3.68
N ARG A 100 -8.74 17.35 2.50
CA ARG A 100 -10.19 17.47 2.26
C ARG A 100 -10.82 16.19 1.70
N GLU A 101 -10.01 15.14 1.56
CA GLU A 101 -10.39 13.91 0.84
C GLU A 101 -10.73 12.77 1.80
N SER A 102 -11.32 13.11 2.95
CA SER A 102 -11.65 12.17 4.02
C SER A 102 -12.62 11.08 3.57
N VAL A 103 -13.66 11.45 2.81
CA VAL A 103 -14.64 10.49 2.25
C VAL A 103 -13.97 9.44 1.38
N TYR A 104 -13.06 9.85 0.50
CA TYR A 104 -12.28 8.92 -0.31
C TYR A 104 -11.46 7.97 0.57
N PHE A 105 -10.76 8.53 1.56
CA PHE A 105 -9.87 7.73 2.40
C PHE A 105 -10.64 6.70 3.22
N TYR A 106 -11.79 7.06 3.79
CA TYR A 106 -12.63 6.13 4.53
C TYR A 106 -13.29 5.07 3.65
N ARG A 107 -13.72 5.43 2.42
CA ARG A 107 -14.16 4.46 1.40
C ARG A 107 -13.07 3.45 1.07
N LEU A 108 -11.84 3.91 0.90
CA LEU A 108 -10.70 3.05 0.64
C LEU A 108 -10.45 2.09 1.81
N LEU A 109 -10.42 2.58 3.06
CA LEU A 109 -10.21 1.74 4.24
C LEU A 109 -11.30 0.65 4.37
N ASP A 110 -12.58 1.03 4.23
CA ASP A 110 -13.70 0.10 4.26
C ASP A 110 -13.62 -0.95 3.15
N HIS A 111 -13.31 -0.54 1.92
CA HIS A 111 -13.16 -1.46 0.80
C HIS A 111 -11.98 -2.43 1.03
N VAL A 112 -10.87 -1.96 1.58
CA VAL A 112 -9.69 -2.79 1.86
C VAL A 112 -9.96 -3.80 2.98
N GLU A 113 -10.55 -3.37 4.10
CA GLU A 113 -10.86 -4.26 5.22
C GLU A 113 -11.95 -5.30 4.85
N LYS A 114 -12.98 -4.92 4.09
CA LYS A 114 -14.00 -5.85 3.56
C LYS A 114 -13.44 -6.95 2.66
N ASN A 115 -12.32 -6.70 1.99
CA ASN A 115 -11.63 -7.69 1.17
C ASN A 115 -10.56 -8.47 1.96
N GLY A 116 -10.58 -8.39 3.29
CA GLY A 116 -9.75 -9.20 4.18
C GLY A 116 -8.31 -8.70 4.35
N VAL A 117 -7.98 -7.50 3.88
CA VAL A 117 -6.64 -6.92 4.04
C VAL A 117 -6.57 -6.10 5.32
N LYS A 118 -5.80 -6.58 6.30
CA LYS A 118 -5.56 -5.85 7.55
C LYS A 118 -4.60 -4.68 7.33
N ILE A 119 -5.10 -3.44 7.40
CA ILE A 119 -4.31 -2.21 7.23
C ILE A 119 -3.11 -2.17 8.19
N LYS A 120 -3.30 -2.63 9.43
CA LYS A 120 -2.23 -2.80 10.42
C LYS A 120 -1.04 -3.59 9.88
N GLU A 121 -1.30 -4.72 9.20
CA GLU A 121 -0.23 -5.54 8.64
C GLU A 121 0.49 -4.84 7.48
N VAL A 122 -0.27 -4.15 6.61
CA VAL A 122 0.28 -3.37 5.49
C VAL A 122 1.24 -2.29 6.01
N MET A 123 0.81 -1.51 7.00
CA MET A 123 1.60 -0.42 7.58
C MET A 123 2.83 -0.91 8.34
N ARG A 124 2.73 -2.09 8.98
CA ARG A 124 3.88 -2.78 9.60
C ARG A 124 4.90 -3.22 8.56
N LEU A 125 4.45 -3.71 7.40
CA LEU A 125 5.34 -4.17 6.33
C LEU A 125 6.08 -3.03 5.64
N PHE A 126 5.50 -1.83 5.59
CA PHE A 126 6.19 -0.63 5.05
C PHE A 126 7.29 -0.05 5.95
N TYR A 127 7.57 -0.67 7.09
CA TYR A 127 8.76 -0.37 7.89
C TYR A 127 10.03 -0.94 7.23
N ASP A 128 11.12 -0.17 7.17
CA ASP A 128 12.41 -0.62 6.65
C ASP A 128 13.40 -0.89 7.81
N PRO A 129 13.65 -2.16 8.18
CA PRO A 129 14.53 -2.48 9.30
C PRO A 129 16.01 -2.22 9.03
N GLN A 130 16.41 -1.98 7.77
CA GLN A 130 17.81 -1.72 7.40
C GLN A 130 18.23 -0.28 7.70
N GLU A 131 17.25 0.61 7.85
CA GLU A 131 17.46 2.02 8.20
C GLU A 131 17.36 2.21 9.72
N LYS A 132 18.06 3.22 10.25
CA LYS A 132 18.06 3.52 11.70
C LYS A 132 17.14 4.68 12.04
N ASN A 133 16.60 4.66 13.26
CA ASN A 133 15.78 5.73 13.83
C ASN A 133 14.58 6.08 12.91
N GLU A 134 14.27 7.37 12.79
CA GLU A 134 13.17 7.90 11.99
C GLU A 134 13.30 7.58 10.48
N ASN A 135 14.51 7.22 10.00
CA ASN A 135 14.70 6.88 8.58
C ASN A 135 14.00 5.57 8.20
N ALA A 136 13.78 4.68 9.16
CA ALA A 136 13.10 3.39 8.97
C ALA A 136 11.67 3.53 8.44
N THR A 137 11.04 4.71 8.60
CA THR A 137 9.66 4.94 8.18
C THR A 137 9.55 5.96 7.04
N LEU A 138 10.66 6.46 6.48
CA LEU A 138 10.64 7.45 5.40
C LEU A 138 9.92 6.97 4.13
N LYS A 139 10.15 5.71 3.74
CA LYS A 139 9.47 5.12 2.58
C LYS A 139 7.97 4.97 2.84
N ARG A 140 7.58 4.52 4.05
CA ARG A 140 6.17 4.47 4.47
C ARG A 140 5.53 5.85 4.44
N ASN A 141 6.20 6.88 4.94
CA ASN A 141 5.70 8.25 4.90
C ASN A 141 5.43 8.73 3.46
N ARG A 142 6.32 8.44 2.51
CA ARG A 142 6.11 8.77 1.08
C ARG A 142 4.93 7.99 0.47
N ILE A 143 4.75 6.73 0.88
CA ILE A 143 3.60 5.91 0.46
C ILE A 143 2.30 6.51 1.02
N CYS A 144 2.26 6.81 2.33
CA CYS A 144 1.11 7.47 2.97
C CYS A 144 0.79 8.82 2.32
N GLU A 145 1.80 9.62 2.01
CA GLU A 145 1.62 10.89 1.30
C GLU A 145 0.89 10.69 -0.02
N ARG A 146 1.31 9.71 -0.82
CA ARG A 146 0.68 9.43 -2.12
C ARG A 146 -0.73 8.87 -1.97
N ILE A 147 -0.97 7.98 -1.00
CA ILE A 147 -2.31 7.46 -0.68
C ILE A 147 -3.26 8.61 -0.35
N LEU A 148 -2.85 9.48 0.57
CA LEU A 148 -3.65 10.62 1.00
C LEU A 148 -3.87 11.66 -0.12
N LYS A 149 -2.97 11.71 -1.11
CA LYS A 149 -3.08 12.58 -2.30
C LYS A 149 -3.73 11.88 -3.50
N LYS A 150 -4.32 10.69 -3.35
CA LYS A 150 -4.91 9.88 -4.43
C LYS A 150 -3.95 9.62 -5.61
N LYS A 151 -2.68 9.34 -5.32
CA LYS A 151 -1.66 9.07 -6.34
C LYS A 151 -1.21 7.62 -6.29
N SER A 152 -0.86 7.06 -7.44
CA SER A 152 -0.31 5.69 -7.48
C SER A 152 0.90 5.55 -6.58
N ILE A 153 0.98 4.41 -5.92
CA ILE A 153 2.11 4.01 -5.07
C ILE A 153 2.90 2.87 -5.71
N LEU A 154 2.49 2.39 -6.88
CA LEU A 154 2.98 1.18 -7.51
C LEU A 154 4.51 1.18 -7.70
N ASP A 155 5.08 2.28 -8.19
CA ASP A 155 6.53 2.47 -8.31
C ASP A 155 7.25 2.49 -6.96
N LEU A 156 6.70 3.19 -5.96
CA LEU A 156 7.29 3.25 -4.63
C LEU A 156 7.30 1.88 -3.97
N VAL A 157 6.21 1.13 -4.10
CA VAL A 157 6.08 -0.21 -3.54
C VAL A 157 7.01 -1.17 -4.26
N GLU A 158 7.09 -1.13 -5.58
CA GLU A 158 8.03 -1.95 -6.37
C GLU A 158 9.48 -1.74 -5.91
N ILE A 159 9.91 -0.48 -5.78
CA ILE A 159 11.23 -0.12 -5.27
C ILE A 159 11.42 -0.62 -3.83
N PHE A 160 10.41 -0.44 -2.97
CA PHE A 160 10.45 -0.85 -1.58
C PHE A 160 10.64 -2.36 -1.43
N VAL A 161 9.77 -3.17 -2.06
CA VAL A 161 9.78 -4.62 -1.85
C VAL A 161 11.05 -5.28 -2.40
N TYR A 162 11.58 -4.81 -3.54
CA TYR A 162 12.84 -5.30 -4.12
C TYR A 162 14.09 -4.78 -3.40
N GLY A 163 13.98 -3.66 -2.67
CA GLY A 163 15.03 -3.17 -1.78
C GLY A 163 15.03 -3.83 -0.40
N SER A 164 13.94 -4.52 -0.04
CA SER A 164 13.79 -5.17 1.25
C SER A 164 14.24 -6.64 1.22
N GLU A 165 14.67 -7.15 2.37
CA GLU A 165 14.95 -8.59 2.56
C GLU A 165 13.68 -9.38 2.94
N ARG A 166 12.49 -8.79 2.80
CA ARG A 166 11.24 -9.40 3.25
C ARG A 166 10.86 -10.59 2.37
N THR A 167 10.55 -11.70 3.03
CA THR A 167 10.01 -12.91 2.40
C THR A 167 8.48 -12.84 2.32
N TYR A 168 7.81 -12.27 3.32
CA TYR A 168 6.36 -12.13 3.33
C TYR A 168 5.93 -10.71 2.95
N ILE A 169 5.28 -10.56 1.78
CA ILE A 169 4.76 -9.27 1.29
C ILE A 169 3.29 -9.35 0.82
N LYS A 170 2.60 -10.47 1.02
CA LYS A 170 1.24 -10.70 0.53
C LYS A 170 0.24 -9.58 0.90
N PRO A 171 0.19 -9.05 2.14
CA PRO A 171 -0.74 -7.97 2.48
C PRO A 171 -0.50 -6.70 1.66
N ILE A 172 0.75 -6.39 1.30
CA ILE A 172 1.08 -5.27 0.42
C ILE A 172 0.54 -5.52 -1.00
N VAL A 173 0.72 -6.74 -1.51
CA VAL A 173 0.20 -7.12 -2.84
C VAL A 173 -1.31 -7.01 -2.88
N ASP A 174 -2.00 -7.60 -1.89
CA ASP A 174 -3.45 -7.59 -1.83
C ASP A 174 -3.99 -6.15 -1.68
N PHE A 175 -3.33 -5.31 -0.87
CA PHE A 175 -3.64 -3.88 -0.76
C PHE A 175 -3.52 -3.16 -2.11
N LEU A 176 -2.43 -3.37 -2.85
CA LEU A 176 -2.22 -2.75 -4.17
C LEU A 176 -3.31 -3.11 -5.18
N LEU A 177 -3.77 -4.36 -5.17
CA LEU A 177 -4.81 -4.84 -6.08
C LEU A 177 -6.18 -4.21 -5.81
N ILE A 178 -6.40 -3.67 -4.61
CA ILE A 178 -7.61 -2.92 -4.24
C ILE A 178 -7.40 -1.42 -4.47
N TYR A 179 -6.26 -0.89 -4.04
CA TYR A 179 -5.94 0.53 -4.04
C TYR A 179 -5.80 1.13 -5.43
N GLU A 180 -5.00 0.50 -6.31
CA GLU A 180 -4.69 1.07 -7.62
C GLU A 180 -5.93 1.19 -8.52
N PRO A 181 -6.85 0.21 -8.60
CA PRO A 181 -8.11 0.39 -9.31
C PRO A 181 -9.01 1.48 -8.69
N GLU A 182 -9.00 1.64 -7.37
CA GLU A 182 -9.89 2.59 -6.68
C GLU A 182 -9.54 4.05 -7.01
N ILE A 183 -8.26 4.39 -7.11
CA ILE A 183 -7.83 5.76 -7.43
C ILE A 183 -7.85 6.09 -8.92
N ARG A 184 -7.99 5.08 -9.80
CA ARG A 184 -7.84 5.21 -11.27
C ARG A 184 -9.13 5.04 -12.06
N LYS A 185 -10.30 5.06 -11.40
CA LYS A 185 -11.62 4.87 -12.06
C LYS A 185 -11.82 5.73 -13.32
N ASP A 186 -11.16 6.89 -13.41
CA ASP A 186 -11.31 7.86 -14.51
C ASP A 186 -10.06 8.07 -15.39
N ASP A 187 -8.89 7.53 -15.04
CA ASP A 187 -7.59 7.82 -15.73
C ASP A 187 -6.65 6.59 -15.75
N SER A 188 -7.23 5.39 -15.85
CA SER A 188 -6.42 4.17 -15.83
C SER A 188 -5.73 3.94 -17.19
N VAL A 189 -4.40 3.92 -17.17
CA VAL A 189 -3.56 3.50 -18.31
C VAL A 189 -3.71 2.00 -18.59
N MET A 190 -4.23 1.23 -17.62
CA MET A 190 -4.35 -0.22 -17.69
C MET A 190 -5.75 -0.69 -17.24
N THR A 191 -6.36 -1.57 -18.01
CA THR A 191 -7.62 -2.23 -17.68
C THR A 191 -7.42 -3.28 -16.57
N ARG A 192 -8.52 -3.67 -15.90
CA ARG A 192 -8.48 -4.75 -14.89
C ARG A 192 -7.96 -6.07 -15.46
N GLU A 193 -8.34 -6.41 -16.69
CA GLU A 193 -7.87 -7.63 -17.36
C GLU A 193 -6.36 -7.60 -17.63
N GLU A 194 -5.82 -6.46 -18.04
CA GLU A 194 -4.38 -6.28 -18.24
C GLU A 194 -3.62 -6.38 -16.90
N GLN A 195 -4.19 -5.82 -15.82
CA GLN A 195 -3.65 -5.97 -14.46
C GLN A 195 -3.63 -7.43 -14.01
N ASP A 196 -4.74 -8.15 -14.18
CA ASP A 196 -4.87 -9.55 -13.81
C ASP A 196 -3.90 -10.42 -14.63
N THR A 197 -3.68 -10.08 -15.91
CA THR A 197 -2.68 -10.72 -16.77
C THR A 197 -1.26 -10.48 -16.23
N ALA A 198 -0.92 -9.24 -15.87
CA ALA A 198 0.37 -8.88 -15.28
C ALA A 198 0.64 -9.65 -13.99
N VAL A 199 -0.34 -9.68 -13.09
CA VAL A 199 -0.26 -10.40 -11.81
C VAL A 199 -0.11 -11.90 -12.04
N THR A 200 -0.87 -12.46 -12.98
CA THR A 200 -0.80 -13.90 -13.32
C THR A 200 0.55 -14.28 -13.90
N LEU A 201 1.07 -13.50 -14.86
CA LEU A 201 2.41 -13.67 -15.39
C LEU A 201 3.45 -13.61 -14.28
N GLY A 202 3.37 -12.59 -13.43
CA GLY A 202 4.25 -12.42 -12.27
C GLY A 202 4.23 -13.64 -11.36
N ARG A 203 3.04 -14.13 -10.98
CA ARG A 203 2.90 -15.33 -10.14
C ARG A 203 3.56 -16.56 -10.76
N ARG A 204 3.34 -16.79 -12.07
CA ARG A 204 3.96 -17.91 -12.80
C ARG A 204 5.49 -17.80 -12.84
N ILE A 205 6.01 -16.61 -13.16
CA ILE A 205 7.46 -16.34 -13.14
C ILE A 205 8.02 -16.63 -11.75
N GLY A 206 7.45 -16.02 -10.72
CA GLY A 206 7.94 -16.14 -9.35
C GLY A 206 7.94 -17.58 -8.86
N ALA A 207 6.85 -18.31 -9.09
CA ALA A 207 6.74 -19.71 -8.70
C ALA A 207 7.73 -20.60 -9.44
N ALA A 208 7.87 -20.45 -10.76
CA ALA A 208 8.81 -21.24 -11.57
C ALA A 208 10.27 -20.99 -11.14
N VAL A 209 10.65 -19.71 -10.99
CA VAL A 209 12.00 -19.32 -10.54
C VAL A 209 12.26 -19.80 -9.11
N GLY A 210 11.26 -19.82 -8.24
CA GLY A 210 11.43 -20.22 -6.84
C GLY A 210 11.51 -21.74 -6.61
N LYS A 211 10.93 -22.54 -7.51
CA LYS A 211 10.91 -24.01 -7.43
C LYS A 211 12.06 -24.69 -8.19
N SER A 212 12.56 -24.05 -9.24
CA SER A 212 13.63 -24.59 -10.09
C SER A 212 15.00 -24.48 -9.43
N GLU A 213 15.85 -25.50 -9.59
CA GLU A 213 17.27 -25.45 -9.16
C GLU A 213 18.08 -24.40 -9.91
N ASP A 214 17.73 -24.14 -11.18
CA ASP A 214 18.37 -23.13 -12.02
C ASP A 214 17.84 -21.72 -11.75
N GLY A 215 16.69 -21.60 -11.11
CA GLY A 215 16.03 -20.34 -10.80
C GLY A 215 16.73 -19.56 -9.69
N LYS A 216 17.00 -18.26 -9.94
CA LYS A 216 17.65 -17.38 -8.97
C LYS A 216 16.87 -16.08 -8.83
N LYS A 217 16.87 -15.48 -7.63
CA LYS A 217 16.31 -14.13 -7.40
C LYS A 217 16.88 -13.09 -8.39
N GLY A 218 18.12 -13.29 -8.85
CA GLY A 218 18.76 -12.48 -9.90
C GLY A 218 17.99 -12.44 -11.23
N ASP A 219 17.26 -13.50 -11.59
CA ASP A 219 16.42 -13.55 -12.79
C ASP A 219 15.26 -12.54 -12.69
N LEU A 220 14.67 -12.38 -11.49
CA LEU A 220 13.66 -11.35 -11.24
C LEU A 220 14.26 -9.94 -11.36
N TYR A 221 15.49 -9.73 -10.88
CA TYR A 221 16.17 -8.43 -11.03
C TYR A 221 16.49 -8.12 -12.50
N ALA A 222 16.78 -9.12 -13.33
CA ALA A 222 17.00 -8.93 -14.77
C ALA A 222 15.72 -8.44 -15.45
N LEU A 223 14.59 -9.12 -15.22
CA LEU A 223 13.27 -8.72 -15.72
C LEU A 223 12.89 -7.30 -15.26
N ARG A 224 13.09 -7.00 -13.97
CA ARG A 224 12.78 -5.69 -13.39
C ARG A 224 13.53 -4.54 -14.08
N LYS A 225 14.78 -4.78 -14.46
CA LYS A 225 15.67 -3.79 -15.08
C LYS A 225 15.32 -3.48 -16.54
N SER A 226 14.45 -4.26 -17.18
CA SER A 226 14.00 -4.00 -18.56
C SER A 226 13.34 -2.63 -18.67
N ARG A 227 13.83 -1.81 -19.61
CA ARG A 227 13.36 -0.42 -19.81
C ARG A 227 12.31 -0.32 -20.91
N LYS A 228 12.30 -1.27 -21.84
CA LYS A 228 11.34 -1.36 -22.93
C LYS A 228 10.59 -2.68 -22.88
N LYS A 229 9.38 -2.69 -23.47
CA LYS A 229 8.56 -3.90 -23.66
C LYS A 229 9.33 -5.01 -24.35
N VAL A 230 10.08 -4.67 -25.41
CA VAL A 230 10.89 -5.64 -26.17
C VAL A 230 11.95 -6.29 -25.27
N ASP A 231 12.71 -5.50 -24.51
CA ASP A 231 13.71 -6.03 -23.57
C ASP A 231 13.08 -6.97 -22.54
N PHE A 232 11.88 -6.64 -22.05
CA PHE A 232 11.16 -7.45 -21.08
C PHE A 232 10.71 -8.79 -21.67
N LEU A 233 10.13 -8.77 -22.88
CA LEU A 233 9.74 -9.99 -23.60
C LEU A 233 10.96 -10.87 -23.93
N GLU A 234 12.09 -10.28 -24.31
CA GLU A 234 13.34 -11.03 -24.51
C GLU A 234 13.82 -11.72 -23.22
N GLN A 235 13.77 -11.02 -22.08
CA GLN A 235 14.12 -11.62 -20.79
C GLN A 235 13.15 -12.75 -20.40
N ILE A 236 11.85 -12.59 -20.68
CA ILE A 236 10.85 -13.66 -20.49
C ILE A 236 11.20 -14.88 -21.33
N ASN A 237 11.49 -14.71 -22.61
CA ASN A 237 11.84 -15.81 -23.50
C ASN A 237 13.10 -16.53 -23.03
N ARG A 238 14.15 -15.79 -22.63
CA ARG A 238 15.36 -16.37 -22.01
C ARG A 238 15.04 -17.17 -20.77
N LEU A 239 14.12 -16.67 -19.93
CA LEU A 239 13.69 -17.36 -18.74
C LEU A 239 12.90 -18.64 -19.07
N GLN A 240 12.05 -18.64 -20.10
CA GLN A 240 11.38 -19.85 -20.58
C GLN A 240 12.37 -20.90 -21.08
N PHE A 241 13.40 -20.51 -21.85
CA PHE A 241 14.43 -21.45 -22.27
C PHE A 241 15.22 -22.03 -21.10
N LYS A 242 15.48 -21.22 -20.07
CA LYS A 242 16.22 -21.63 -18.88
C LYS A 242 15.40 -22.57 -17.98
N LEU A 243 14.13 -22.27 -17.77
CA LEU A 243 13.25 -23.02 -16.85
C LEU A 243 12.46 -24.14 -17.55
N GLY A 244 12.49 -24.20 -18.89
CA GLY A 244 11.83 -25.25 -19.67
C GLY A 244 10.33 -25.34 -19.41
N SER A 245 9.84 -26.56 -19.21
CA SER A 245 8.42 -26.86 -18.99
C SER A 245 7.83 -26.24 -17.72
N ASP A 246 8.66 -25.78 -16.78
CA ASP A 246 8.21 -25.23 -15.50
C ASP A 246 7.67 -23.80 -15.64
N PHE A 247 7.89 -23.13 -16.78
CA PHE A 247 7.43 -21.78 -17.02
C PHE A 247 6.70 -21.59 -18.37
N ILE A 248 5.38 -21.43 -18.28
CA ILE A 248 4.51 -21.16 -19.43
C ILE A 248 3.94 -19.75 -19.34
N VAL A 249 4.30 -18.90 -20.29
CA VAL A 249 3.78 -17.53 -20.43
C VAL A 249 2.30 -17.58 -20.86
N PRO A 250 1.39 -16.83 -20.21
CA PRO A 250 0.00 -16.72 -20.66
C PRO A 250 -0.08 -16.15 -22.10
N PRO A 251 -0.92 -16.72 -23.00
CA PRO A 251 -1.08 -16.22 -24.37
C PRO A 251 -1.44 -14.73 -24.43
N ASP A 252 -2.30 -14.28 -23.51
CA ASP A 252 -2.77 -12.91 -23.34
C ASP A 252 -1.64 -11.86 -23.33
N VAL A 253 -0.44 -12.23 -22.85
CA VAL A 253 0.75 -11.37 -22.84
C VAL A 253 1.18 -11.01 -24.26
N TYR A 254 1.12 -11.97 -25.19
CA TYR A 254 1.44 -11.79 -26.60
C TYR A 254 0.25 -11.28 -27.43
N GLU A 255 -0.98 -11.52 -26.97
CA GLU A 255 -2.23 -11.11 -27.64
C GLU A 255 -2.62 -9.64 -27.38
N GLY A 256 -1.72 -8.83 -26.81
CA GLY A 256 -1.86 -7.38 -26.75
C GLY A 256 -2.25 -6.80 -25.39
N LYS A 257 -2.43 -7.64 -24.35
CA LYS A 257 -2.61 -7.15 -22.97
C LYS A 257 -1.33 -6.47 -22.42
N LEU A 258 -0.17 -6.78 -22.99
CA LEU A 258 1.06 -6.03 -22.78
C LEU A 258 1.36 -5.15 -24.00
N ASN A 259 1.30 -3.83 -23.81
CA ASN A 259 1.56 -2.85 -24.87
C ASN A 259 2.49 -1.73 -24.37
N ASP A 260 2.94 -0.86 -25.27
CA ASP A 260 3.94 0.17 -24.92
C ASP A 260 3.38 1.25 -23.98
N ASN A 261 2.07 1.48 -24.01
CA ASN A 261 1.41 2.48 -23.17
C ASN A 261 1.31 1.98 -21.71
N ASN A 262 0.95 0.71 -21.51
CA ASN A 262 0.79 0.13 -20.16
C ASN A 262 2.05 -0.55 -19.61
N PHE A 263 3.11 -0.66 -20.42
CA PHE A 263 4.29 -1.48 -20.12
C PHE A 263 4.86 -1.25 -18.72
N GLN A 264 5.04 0.00 -18.32
CA GLN A 264 5.70 0.30 -17.05
C GLN A 264 4.89 -0.20 -15.85
N GLU A 265 3.57 0.02 -15.85
CA GLU A 265 2.69 -0.44 -14.77
C GLU A 265 2.48 -1.94 -14.81
N PHE A 266 2.29 -2.50 -16.01
CA PHE A 266 2.21 -3.94 -16.23
C PHE A 266 3.45 -4.64 -15.64
N LYS A 267 4.64 -4.15 -15.97
CA LYS A 267 5.90 -4.66 -15.41
C LYS A 267 5.91 -4.55 -13.89
N GLN A 268 5.47 -3.44 -13.31
CA GLN A 268 5.47 -3.25 -11.85
C GLN A 268 4.56 -4.24 -11.13
N PHE A 269 3.31 -4.39 -11.58
CA PHE A 269 2.40 -5.41 -11.05
C PHE A 269 2.97 -6.82 -11.19
N CYS A 270 3.50 -7.13 -12.38
CA CYS A 270 4.15 -8.41 -12.65
C CYS A 270 5.32 -8.67 -11.68
N MET A 271 6.23 -7.70 -11.49
CA MET A 271 7.42 -7.88 -10.66
C MET A 271 7.08 -7.99 -9.18
N ILE A 272 6.10 -7.23 -8.68
CA ILE A 272 5.65 -7.32 -7.28
C ILE A 272 5.03 -8.70 -7.03
N ALA A 273 4.15 -9.17 -7.92
CA ALA A 273 3.54 -10.49 -7.83
C ALA A 273 4.56 -11.63 -7.96
N ALA A 274 5.58 -11.46 -8.81
CA ALA A 274 6.68 -12.40 -8.98
C ALA A 274 7.52 -12.53 -7.70
N LEU A 275 7.89 -11.42 -7.06
CA LEU A 275 8.64 -11.48 -5.82
C LEU A 275 7.87 -12.19 -4.70
N ASN A 276 6.57 -11.89 -4.57
CA ASN A 276 5.72 -12.56 -3.57
C ASN A 276 5.67 -14.08 -3.80
N SER A 277 5.49 -14.50 -5.06
CA SER A 277 5.36 -15.93 -5.40
C SER A 277 6.70 -16.67 -5.32
N PHE A 278 7.81 -16.00 -5.66
CA PHE A 278 9.16 -16.51 -5.47
C PHE A 278 9.46 -16.74 -3.99
N ASN A 279 9.15 -15.78 -3.14
CA ASN A 279 9.37 -15.93 -1.70
C ASN A 279 8.50 -17.05 -1.10
N ALA A 280 7.24 -17.19 -1.55
CA ALA A 280 6.38 -18.29 -1.14
C ALA A 280 6.97 -19.65 -1.54
N ALA A 281 7.30 -19.83 -2.82
CA ALA A 281 7.89 -21.07 -3.33
C ALA A 281 9.21 -21.44 -2.63
N THR A 282 10.12 -20.47 -2.46
CA THR A 282 11.41 -20.73 -1.79
C THR A 282 11.26 -21.02 -0.28
N SER A 283 10.17 -20.60 0.35
CA SER A 283 9.87 -20.94 1.74
C SER A 283 9.30 -22.36 1.89
N GLU A 284 8.61 -22.87 0.87
CA GLU A 284 8.11 -24.26 0.83
C GLU A 284 9.26 -25.25 0.63
N THR A 285 10.22 -24.96 -0.26
CA THR A 285 11.37 -25.84 -0.53
C THR A 285 12.35 -25.95 0.65
N LYS A 286 12.30 -25.01 1.60
CA LYS A 286 13.17 -25.01 2.79
C LYS A 286 12.58 -25.74 4.01
N LYS A 287 11.33 -26.20 3.92
CA LYS A 287 10.68 -27.04 4.94
C LYS A 287 10.91 -28.51 4.64
#